data_AF-A0A6B8RUR2-F1
#
_entry.id   AF-A0A6B8RUR2-F1
#
_cell.length_a   1.000
_cell.length_b   1.000
_cell.length_c   1.000
_cell.angle_alpha   90.00
_cell.angle_beta   90.00
_cell.angle_gamma   90.00
#
_symmetry.space_group_name_H-M   'P 1'
#
loop_
_entity.id
_entity.type
_entity.pdbx_description
1 polymer ?
#
loop_
_entity_poly.entity_id
_entity_poly.type
_entity_poly.pdbx_seq_one_letter_code
_entity_poly.pdbx_strand_id
1 'polypeptide(L)' 'MRNDALNQINKILDTKCNGCPIKIKLTAGCKGNYAPLEKHCKTICEHGTKLRELGGKLGRGRDKNG' A
#
# COMPACT_ATOMS: atom_id res chain seq x y z
N MET A 1 -1.64 -9.63 17.88
CA MET A 1 -2.44 -9.03 16.79
C MET A 1 -1.63 -8.05 15.91
N ARG A 2 -0.79 -7.16 16.46
CA ARG A 2 0.00 -6.20 15.66
C ARG A 2 1.06 -6.85 14.73
N ASN A 3 1.75 -7.90 15.19
CA ASN A 3 2.71 -8.64 14.37
C ASN A 3 2.07 -9.36 13.18
N ASP A 4 0.83 -9.82 13.31
CA ASP A 4 0.14 -10.54 12.24
C ASP A 4 -0.19 -9.62 11.07
N ALA A 5 -0.71 -8.42 11.35
CA ALA A 5 -0.97 -7.42 10.33
C ALA A 5 0.32 -6.94 9.62
N LEU A 6 1.42 -6.77 10.35
CA LEU A 6 2.73 -6.46 9.75
C LEU A 6 3.24 -7.59 8.85
N ASN A 7 3.09 -8.85 9.27
CA ASN A 7 3.49 -10.01 8.47
C ASN A 7 2.66 -10.11 7.18
N GLN A 8 1.35 -9.89 7.27
CA GLN A 8 0.47 -9.86 6.10
C GLN A 8 0.83 -8.71 5.14
N ILE A 9 1.13 -7.52 5.67
CA ILE A 9 1.59 -6.38 4.85
C ILE A 9 2.88 -6.75 4.10
N ASN A 10 3.90 -7.26 4.81
CA ASN A 10 5.16 -7.65 4.18
C ASN A 10 4.95 -8.72 3.11
N LYS A 11 4.11 -9.72 3.37
CA LYS A 11 3.81 -10.76 2.39
C LYS A 11 3.13 -10.23 1.14
N ILE A 12 2.17 -9.30 1.29
CA ILE A 12 1.49 -8.68 0.14
C ILE A 12 2.48 -7.81 -0.65
N LEU A 13 3.31 -7.04 0.04
CA LEU A 13 4.33 -6.21 -0.60
C LEU A 13 5.34 -7.06 -1.38
N ASP A 14 5.83 -8.14 -0.79
CA ASP A 14 6.83 -9.03 -1.39
C ASP A 14 6.28 -9.86 -2.54
N THR A 15 5.07 -10.41 -2.42
CA THR A 15 4.53 -11.36 -3.41
C THR A 15 3.64 -10.73 -4.48
N LYS A 16 3.03 -9.57 -4.21
CA LYS A 16 2.02 -8.95 -5.09
C LYS A 16 2.42 -7.56 -5.58
N CYS A 17 3.10 -6.77 -4.75
CA CYS A 17 3.50 -5.41 -5.11
C CYS A 17 4.94 -5.32 -5.62
N ASN A 18 5.81 -6.27 -5.23
CA ASN A 18 7.17 -6.37 -5.74
C ASN A 18 7.12 -6.74 -7.22
N GLY A 19 7.78 -5.94 -8.07
CA GLY A 19 7.69 -6.10 -9.52
C GLY A 19 6.31 -5.83 -10.14
N CYS A 20 5.36 -5.21 -9.42
CA CYS A 20 4.04 -4.94 -9.97
C CYS A 20 4.15 -4.12 -11.28
N PRO A 21 3.65 -4.63 -12.42
CA PRO A 21 3.84 -3.97 -13.72
C PRO A 21 3.11 -2.63 -13.78
N ILE A 22 2.01 -2.47 -13.04
CA ILE A 22 1.31 -1.18 -12.91
C ILE A 22 2.16 -0.18 -12.14
N LYS A 23 2.81 -0.62 -11.05
CA LYS A 23 3.79 0.21 -10.34
C LYS A 23 4.90 0.64 -11.28
N ILE A 24 5.55 -0.29 -11.98
CA ILE A 24 6.63 0.03 -12.91
C ILE A 24 6.15 1.00 -13.99
N LYS A 25 4.99 0.74 -14.62
CA LYS A 25 4.42 1.58 -15.69
C LYS A 25 4.06 2.99 -15.23
N LEU A 26 3.39 3.12 -14.08
CA LEU A 26 3.00 4.41 -13.53
C LEU A 26 4.20 5.20 -12.99
N THR A 27 5.25 4.51 -12.53
CA THR A 27 6.47 5.16 -12.04
C THR A 27 7.42 5.53 -13.18
N ALA A 28 7.51 4.71 -14.24
CA ALA A 28 8.39 4.96 -15.38
C ALA A 28 8.08 6.28 -16.12
N GLY A 29 6.83 6.76 -16.04
CA GLY A 29 6.41 8.03 -16.63
C GLY A 29 6.34 9.22 -15.66
N CYS A 30 6.51 8.99 -14.36
CA CYS A 30 6.35 10.04 -13.35
C CYS A 30 7.70 10.41 -12.73
N LYS A 31 8.18 11.65 -12.98
CA LYS A 31 9.34 12.27 -12.31
C LYS A 31 9.06 12.55 -10.83
N GLY A 32 8.87 11.51 -10.02
CA GLY A 32 8.58 11.63 -8.59
C GLY A 32 7.12 11.93 -8.23
N ASN A 33 6.21 12.01 -9.21
CA ASN A 33 4.77 12.13 -8.93
C ASN A 33 4.12 10.76 -8.79
N TYR A 34 3.96 10.28 -7.56
CA TYR A 34 3.33 8.98 -7.28
C TYR A 34 1.81 9.05 -7.13
N ALA A 35 1.20 10.23 -7.24
CA ALA A 35 -0.25 10.40 -7.15
C ALA A 35 -1.08 9.43 -8.02
N PRO A 36 -0.75 9.15 -9.29
CA PRO A 36 -1.52 8.19 -10.09
C PRO A 36 -1.35 6.75 -9.60
N LEU A 37 -0.15 6.38 -9.14
CA LEU A 37 0.10 5.08 -8.53
C LEU A 37 -0.68 4.92 -7.23
N GLU A 38 -0.63 5.93 -6.37
CA GLU A 38 -1.33 5.94 -5.09
C GLU A 38 -2.84 5.88 -5.28
N LYS A 39 -3.39 6.66 -6.23
CA LYS A 39 -4.79 6.59 -6.61
C LYS A 39 -5.17 5.19 -7.08
N HIS A 40 -4.39 4.60 -7.99
CA HIS A 40 -4.65 3.24 -8.47
C HIS A 40 -4.62 2.21 -7.33
N CYS A 41 -3.61 2.26 -6.47
CA CYS A 41 -3.50 1.37 -5.32
C CYS A 41 -4.64 1.56 -4.32
N LYS A 42 -5.18 2.77 -4.20
CA LYS A 42 -6.27 3.08 -3.26
C LYS A 42 -7.66 2.75 -3.79
N THR A 43 -7.89 2.83 -5.10
CA THR A 43 -9.25 2.72 -5.67
C THR A 43 -9.47 1.52 -6.58
N ILE A 44 -8.41 0.95 -7.17
CA ILE A 44 -8.52 -0.11 -8.18
C ILE A 44 -7.85 -1.40 -7.71
N CYS A 45 -6.67 -1.31 -7.10
CA CYS A 45 -5.92 -2.48 -6.68
C CYS A 45 -6.48 -3.07 -5.38
N GLU A 46 -7.02 -4.28 -5.43
CA GLU A 46 -7.50 -5.02 -4.24
C GLU A 46 -6.42 -5.14 -3.15
N HIS A 47 -5.15 -5.34 -3.56
CA HIS A 47 -4.03 -5.47 -2.63
C HIS A 47 -3.73 -4.15 -1.93
N GLY A 48 -3.83 -3.02 -2.65
CA GLY A 48 -3.61 -1.70 -2.07
C GLY A 48 -4.72 -1.31 -1.09
N THR A 49 -5.97 -1.67 -1.38
CA THR A 49 -7.08 -1.56 -0.41
C THR A 49 -6.80 -2.37 0.85
N LYS A 50 -6.38 -3.63 0.70
CA LYS A 50 -6.07 -4.52 1.82
C LYS A 50 -4.88 -4.04 2.65
N LEU A 51 -3.85 -3.48 2.00
CA LEU A 51 -2.72 -2.83 2.68
C LEU A 51 -3.18 -1.63 3.53
N ARG A 52 -4.11 -0.82 3.02
CA ARG A 52 -4.68 0.32 3.77
C ARG A 52 -5.47 -0.15 4.98
N GLU A 53 -6.27 -1.20 4.85
CA GLU A 53 -7.02 -1.78 5.98
C GLU A 53 -6.09 -2.37 7.04
N LEU A 54 -5.06 -3.11 6.62
CA LEU A 54 -4.04 -3.66 7.52
C LEU A 54 -3.25 -2.53 8.21
N GLY A 55 -2.86 -1.49 7.47
CA GLY A 55 -2.21 -0.30 8.01
C GLY A 55 -3.09 0.43 9.03
N GLY A 56 -4.39 0.55 8.78
CA GLY A 56 -5.36 1.09 9.74
C GLY A 56 -5.46 0.27 11.03
N LYS A 57 -5.34 -1.06 10.94
CA LYS A 57 -5.26 -1.95 12.12
C LYS A 57 -3.96 -1.76 12.91
N LEU A 58 -2.86 -1.38 12.26
CA LEU A 58 -1.60 -1.01 12.91
C LEU A 58 -1.63 0.42 13.49
N GLY A 59 -2.46 1.29 12.93
CA GLY A 59 -2.57 2.72 13.20
C GLY A 59 -3.57 3.13 14.27
N ARG A 60 -4.37 2.21 14.86
CA ARG A 60 -5.12 2.47 16.12
C ARG A 60 -4.18 2.60 17.33
N GLY A 61 -3.25 3.54 17.23
CA GLY A 61 -2.20 3.90 18.16
C GLY A 61 -1.48 5.21 17.78
N ARG A 62 -1.75 5.82 16.60
CA ARG A 62 -1.34 7.19 16.28
C ARG A 62 -2.36 7.81 15.32
N ASP A 63 -3.37 8.44 15.89
CA ASP A 63 -4.02 9.65 15.34
C ASP A 63 -4.95 10.21 16.42
N LYS A 64 -4.30 10.79 17.44
CA LYS A 64 -4.84 11.79 18.36
C LYS A 64 -3.82 12.93 18.38
N ASN A 65 -3.71 13.66 17.28
CA ASN A 65 -3.26 15.06 17.24
C ASN A 65 -3.39 15.60 15.81
N GLY A 66 -4.21 16.62 15.64
CA GLY A 66 -4.53 17.30 14.39
C GLY A 66 -5.90 17.92 14.46
#